data_AF-A0A2J8S1M9-F1
#
_entry.id   AF-A0A2J8S1M9-F1
#
_cell.length_a   1.000
_cell.length_b   1.000
_cell.length_c   1.000
_cell.angle_alpha   90.00
_cell.angle_beta   90.00
_cell.angle_gamma   90.00
#
_symmetry.space_group_name_H-M   'P 1'
#
loop_
_entity.id
_entity.type
_entity.pdbx_description
1 polymer ?
#
loop_
_entity_poly.entity_id
_entity_poly.type
_entity_poly.pdbx_seq_one_letter_code
_entity_poly.pdbx_strand_id
1 'polypeptide(L)'
;VGASRPDWRELDDELMKEAVLYVDSQEAALKESGDVLLSGAEIFAELGEVIKGVKPAHCEKTTVFKSLGMAVEDTVAAKLIYDSWSSAAPISLNLK
;
A
#
# COMPACT_ATOMS: atom_id res chain seq x y z
N VAL A 1 4.44 2.06 6.47
CA VAL A 1 4.16 3.20 5.57
C VAL A 1 5.45 3.97 5.27
N GLY A 2 6.31 4.24 6.25
CA GLY A 2 7.64 4.79 5.99
C GLY A 2 8.61 3.73 5.48
N ALA A 3 9.90 4.07 5.44
CA ALA A 3 10.98 3.20 4.92
C ALA A 3 10.71 2.64 3.51
N SER A 4 10.41 3.53 2.56
CA SER A 4 10.22 3.22 1.13
C SER A 4 11.53 3.26 0.34
N ARG A 5 12.63 2.88 1.00
CA ARG A 5 13.97 2.75 0.40
C ARG A 5 14.55 1.40 0.82
N PRO A 6 15.27 0.69 -0.06
CA PRO A 6 15.70 -0.69 0.18
C PRO A 6 16.71 -0.82 1.33
N ASP A 7 17.30 0.29 1.76
CA ASP A 7 18.28 0.41 2.83
C ASP A 7 17.72 1.08 4.10
N TRP A 8 16.43 1.45 4.11
CA TRP A 8 15.78 2.07 5.27
C TRP A 8 14.87 1.06 5.97
N ARG A 9 14.80 1.16 7.30
CA ARG A 9 13.93 0.33 8.13
C ARG A 9 13.26 1.16 9.21
N GLU A 10 12.03 0.78 9.52
CA GLU A 10 11.30 1.21 10.72
C GLU A 10 11.07 0.05 11.68
N LEU A 11 11.05 -1.19 11.18
CA LEU A 11 10.73 -2.40 11.93
C LEU A 11 11.94 -3.32 12.04
N ASP A 12 12.10 -3.96 13.19
CA ASP A 12 13.18 -4.89 13.47
C ASP A 12 12.89 -6.31 12.94
N ASP A 13 13.85 -7.21 13.09
CA ASP A 13 13.77 -8.58 12.56
C ASP A 13 12.75 -9.46 13.28
N GLU A 14 12.57 -9.28 14.59
CA GLU A 14 11.67 -10.10 15.40
C GLU A 14 10.23 -9.89 14.92
N LEU A 15 9.80 -8.62 14.87
CA LEU A 15 8.47 -8.28 14.38
C LEU A 15 8.25 -8.72 12.93
N MET A 16 9.21 -8.48 12.04
CA MET A 16 9.07 -8.82 10.62
C MET A 16 9.00 -10.33 10.37
N LYS A 17 9.66 -11.16 11.19
CA LYS A 17 9.66 -12.63 11.06
C LYS A 17 8.47 -13.31 11.75
N GLU A 18 7.96 -12.72 12.83
CA GLU A 18 6.87 -13.32 13.61
C GLU A 18 5.48 -12.91 13.11
N ALA A 19 5.35 -11.72 12.51
CA ALA A 19 4.07 -11.24 11.99
C ALA A 19 3.66 -11.95 10.69
N VAL A 20 2.35 -12.03 10.45
CA VAL A 20 1.86 -12.34 9.10
C VAL A 20 2.01 -11.08 8.24
N LEU A 21 2.90 -11.15 7.26
CA LEU A 21 3.27 -10.03 6.41
C LEU A 21 2.38 -9.93 5.17
N TYR A 22 1.62 -8.83 5.09
CA TYR A 22 0.86 -8.42 3.93
C TYR A 22 1.55 -7.23 3.25
N VAL A 23 1.47 -7.15 1.94
CA VAL A 23 2.02 -6.04 1.14
C VAL A 23 0.98 -5.50 0.16
N ASP A 24 1.17 -4.29 -0.36
CA ASP A 24 0.35 -3.77 -1.45
C ASP A 24 0.74 -4.40 -2.79
N SER A 25 2.04 -4.45 -3.09
CA SER A 25 2.64 -5.15 -4.23
C SER A 25 3.87 -5.94 -3.78
N GLN A 26 3.90 -7.23 -4.11
CA GLN A 26 5.05 -8.09 -3.86
C GLN A 26 6.28 -7.62 -4.64
N GLU A 27 6.10 -7.22 -5.91
CA GLU A 27 7.19 -6.71 -6.75
C GLU A 27 7.84 -5.47 -6.14
N ALA A 28 7.04 -4.49 -5.70
CA ALA A 28 7.55 -3.28 -5.07
C ALA A 28 8.22 -3.59 -3.71
N ALA A 29 7.59 -4.42 -2.88
CA ALA A 29 8.14 -4.81 -1.58
C ALA A 29 9.53 -5.46 -1.69
N LEU A 30 9.72 -6.34 -2.67
CA LEU A 30 10.99 -7.01 -2.93
C LEU A 30 12.05 -6.11 -3.60
N LYS A 31 11.72 -4.86 -3.92
CA LYS A 31 12.63 -3.91 -4.56
C LYS A 31 12.92 -2.69 -3.69
N GLU A 32 11.95 -2.23 -2.92
CA GLU A 32 11.95 -0.90 -2.32
C GLU A 32 11.86 -0.93 -0.79
N SER A 33 11.40 -2.02 -0.17
CA SER A 33 11.20 -2.09 1.27
C SER A 33 12.42 -2.68 1.97
N GLY A 34 13.21 -1.84 2.64
CA GLY A 34 14.30 -2.33 3.48
C GLY A 34 13.81 -3.19 4.66
N ASP A 35 12.62 -2.93 5.20
CA ASP A 35 12.02 -3.79 6.23
C ASP A 35 11.84 -5.23 5.75
N VAL A 36 11.47 -5.43 4.48
CA VAL A 36 11.28 -6.76 3.88
C VAL A 36 12.61 -7.36 3.44
N LEU A 37 13.41 -6.60 2.68
CA LEU A 37 14.67 -7.05 2.09
C LEU A 37 15.70 -7.45 3.15
N LEU A 38 15.86 -6.63 4.18
CA LEU A 38 16.94 -6.79 5.16
C LEU A 38 16.55 -7.74 6.31
N SER A 39 15.25 -7.91 6.59
CA SER A 39 14.79 -8.93 7.54
C SER A 39 14.74 -10.33 6.94
N GLY A 40 14.57 -10.42 5.61
CA GLY A 40 14.31 -11.69 4.93
C GLY A 40 12.93 -12.27 5.24
N ALA A 41 11.98 -11.44 5.67
CA ALA A 41 10.61 -11.87 5.96
C ALA A 41 9.90 -12.39 4.69
N GLU A 42 9.15 -13.48 4.84
CA GLU A 42 8.35 -14.05 3.76
C GLU A 42 7.03 -13.30 3.61
N ILE A 43 6.72 -12.85 2.40
CA ILE A 43 5.45 -12.19 2.08
C ILE A 43 4.36 -13.25 2.02
N PHE A 44 3.35 -13.15 2.88
CA PHE A 44 2.24 -14.10 2.92
C PHE A 44 1.22 -13.89 1.79
N ALA A 45 0.84 -12.65 1.54
CA ALA A 45 -0.15 -12.26 0.54
C ALA A 45 -0.06 -10.77 0.16
N GLU A 46 -0.53 -10.43 -1.04
CA GLU A 46 -0.89 -9.07 -1.39
C GLU A 46 -2.27 -8.71 -0.82
N LEU A 47 -2.49 -7.45 -0.45
CA LEU A 47 -3.75 -6.97 0.10
C LEU A 47 -4.92 -7.20 -0.87
N GLY A 48 -4.68 -7.08 -2.18
CA GLY A 48 -5.67 -7.37 -3.22
C GLY A 48 -6.17 -8.82 -3.22
N GLU A 49 -5.30 -9.80 -2.87
CA GLU A 49 -5.69 -11.20 -2.74
C GLU A 49 -6.61 -11.42 -1.55
N VAL A 50 -6.39 -10.70 -0.45
CA VAL A 50 -7.24 -10.73 0.75
C VAL A 50 -8.60 -10.11 0.45
N ILE A 51 -8.65 -8.95 -0.21
CA ILE A 51 -9.88 -8.28 -0.63
C ILE A 51 -10.72 -9.19 -1.55
N LYS A 52 -10.07 -9.93 -2.45
CA LYS A 52 -10.72 -10.86 -3.37
C LYS A 52 -11.14 -12.20 -2.71
N GLY A 53 -10.70 -12.47 -1.48
CA GLY A 53 -10.96 -13.72 -0.77
C GLY A 53 -10.12 -14.92 -1.24
N VAL A 54 -9.03 -14.67 -1.98
CA VAL A 54 -8.07 -15.71 -2.41
C VAL A 54 -7.15 -16.11 -1.27
N LYS A 55 -6.79 -15.14 -0.40
CA LYS A 55 -5.97 -15.33 0.80
C LYS A 55 -6.77 -14.92 2.05
N PRO A 56 -6.60 -15.61 3.19
CA PRO A 56 -7.31 -15.26 4.42
C PRO A 56 -6.72 -14.02 5.10
N ALA A 57 -7.56 -13.30 5.85
CA ALA A 57 -7.15 -12.26 6.79
C ALA A 57 -6.91 -12.87 8.17
N HIS A 58 -5.66 -12.92 8.65
CA HIS A 58 -5.31 -13.45 9.96
C HIS A 58 -5.40 -12.38 11.06
N CYS A 59 -6.57 -11.80 11.27
CA CYS A 59 -6.77 -10.66 12.19
C CYS A 59 -6.56 -10.99 13.68
N GLU A 60 -6.53 -12.26 14.06
CA GLU A 60 -6.24 -12.72 15.43
C GLU A 60 -4.73 -12.85 15.72
N LYS A 61 -3.88 -12.70 14.71
CA LYS A 61 -2.41 -12.73 14.83
C LYS A 61 -1.84 -11.32 14.78
N THR A 62 -0.59 -11.16 15.21
CA THR A 62 0.19 -9.97 14.85
C THR A 62 0.32 -9.93 13.33
N THR A 63 -0.08 -8.81 12.73
CA THR A 63 -0.03 -8.60 11.28
C THR A 63 0.75 -7.33 10.98
N VAL A 64 1.52 -7.36 9.90
CA VAL A 64 2.18 -6.18 9.35
C VAL A 64 1.66 -5.98 7.94
N PHE A 65 1.13 -4.80 7.66
CA PHE A 65 0.87 -4.36 6.29
C PHE A 65 1.98 -3.39 5.88
N LYS A 66 2.91 -3.86 5.05
CA LYS A 66 3.95 -3.00 4.47
C LYS A 66 3.42 -2.36 3.20
N SER A 67 3.02 -1.10 3.32
CA SER A 67 2.64 -0.23 2.21
C SER A 67 3.82 0.60 1.72
N LEU A 68 4.00 0.63 0.41
CA LEU A 68 4.95 1.44 -0.36
C LEU A 68 4.23 2.44 -1.28
N GLY A 69 2.97 2.18 -1.60
CA GLY A 69 2.14 2.95 -2.51
C GLY A 69 2.22 2.40 -3.93
N MET A 70 1.07 2.34 -4.60
CA MET A 70 0.98 1.95 -6.01
C MET A 70 0.33 3.05 -6.84
N ALA A 71 0.84 3.28 -8.05
CA ALA A 71 0.29 4.30 -8.95
C ALA A 71 -1.22 4.14 -9.23
N VAL A 72 -1.77 2.92 -9.12
CA VAL A 72 -3.21 2.68 -9.27
C VAL A 72 -4.03 3.34 -8.17
N GLU A 73 -3.50 3.45 -6.94
CA GLU A 73 -4.13 4.10 -5.79
C GLU A 73 -4.30 5.60 -6.06
N ASP A 74 -3.26 6.24 -6.61
CA ASP A 74 -3.31 7.63 -7.05
C ASP A 74 -4.25 7.80 -8.26
N THR A 75 -4.22 6.86 -9.20
CA THR A 75 -5.05 6.92 -10.42
C THR A 75 -6.54 6.93 -10.07
N VAL A 76 -6.98 6.06 -9.16
CA VAL A 76 -8.38 6.04 -8.73
C VAL A 76 -8.75 7.29 -7.93
N ALA A 77 -7.86 7.78 -7.07
CA ALA A 77 -8.08 9.02 -6.33
C ALA A 77 -8.20 10.24 -7.27
N ALA A 78 -7.28 10.35 -8.24
CA ALA A 78 -7.26 11.40 -9.25
C ALA A 78 -8.52 11.36 -10.13
N LYS A 79 -8.98 10.17 -10.51
CA LYS A 79 -10.22 10.03 -11.29
C LYS A 79 -11.44 10.48 -10.48
N LEU A 80 -11.55 10.06 -9.22
CA LEU A 80 -12.66 10.44 -8.34
C LEU A 80 -12.76 11.97 -8.18
N ILE A 81 -11.63 12.63 -7.90
CA ILE A 81 -11.63 14.10 -7.74
C ILE A 81 -11.88 14.81 -9.08
N TYR A 82 -11.39 14.27 -10.20
CA TYR A 82 -11.59 14.87 -11.52
C TYR A 82 -13.04 14.78 -11.96
N ASP A 83 -13.70 13.65 -11.73
CA ASP A 83 -15.13 13.46 -12.02
C ASP A 83 -16.00 14.38 -11.15
N SER A 84 -15.66 14.49 -9.87
CA SER A 84 -16.35 15.41 -8.96
C SER A 84 -16.20 16.86 -9.39
N TRP A 85 -15.00 17.27 -9.77
CA TRP A 85 -14.72 18.63 -10.25
C TRP A 85 -15.44 18.93 -11.58
N SER A 86 -15.37 18.01 -12.55
CA SER A 86 -15.96 18.20 -13.88
C SER A 86 -17.49 18.12 -13.89
N SER A 87 -18.11 17.50 -12.88
CA SER A 87 -19.57 17.45 -12.69
C SER A 87 -20.13 18.69 -11.97
N ALA A 88 -19.28 19.51 -11.34
CA ALA A 88 -19.71 20.80 -10.82
C ALA A 88 -19.97 21.76 -11.98
N ALA A 89 -21.21 22.28 -12.07
CA ALA A 89 -21.63 23.20 -13.14
C ALA A 89 -20.61 24.32 -13.39
N PRO A 90 -20.44 24.79 -14.64
CA PRO A 90 -19.42 25.78 -14.96
C PRO A 90 -19.57 26.98 -14.03
N ILE A 91 -18.49 27.32 -13.32
CA ILE A 91 -18.39 28.59 -12.61
C ILE A 91 -18.57 29.64 -13.68
N SER A 92 -19.73 30.29 -13.70
CA SER A 92 -19.95 31.53 -14.45
C SER A 92 -18.97 32.55 -13.88
N LEU A 93 -17.74 32.57 -14.43
CA LEU A 93 -16.79 33.64 -14.24
C LEU A 93 -17.39 34.88 -14.90
N ASN A 94 -18.24 35.58 -14.16
CA ASN A 94 -18.63 36.96 -14.44
C ASN A 94 -17.38 37.84 -14.25
N LEU A 95 -16.48 37.81 -15.23
CA LEU A 95 -15.49 38.85 -15.44
C LEU A 95 -16.25 40.05 -16.02
N LYS A 96 -16.47 41.05 -15.17
CA LYS A 96 -16.83 42.42 -15.58
C LYS A 96 -15.62 43.10 -16.21
#